data_AF-A0AAP2AIF3-F1
#
_entry.id   AF-A0AAP2AIF3-F1
#
_cell.length_a   1.000
_cell.length_b   1.000
_cell.length_c   1.000
_cell.angle_alpha   90.00
_cell.angle_beta   90.00
_cell.angle_gamma   90.00
#
_symmetry.space_group_name_H-M   'P 1'
#
loop_
_entity.id
_entity.type
_entity.pdbx_description
1 polymer ?
#
loop_
_entity_poly.entity_id
_entity_poly.type
_entity_poly.pdbx_seq_one_letter_code
_entity_poly.pdbx_strand_id
1 'polypeptide(L)'
;MAQGLQCWNGSGVLVVDLTDYNIRYMGTYNVTAVSGTSSYTIAVPNMKTVGWFVHYAPATDTFNEWSAYCNNGSFTAVYTPGSSPFAGTYAFNVYKWTV
;
A
#
# COMPACT_ATOMS: atom_id res chain seq x y z
N MET A 1 -3.50 -17.32 -1.97
CA MET A 1 -2.17 -16.79 -2.32
C MET A 1 -2.08 -16.76 -3.83
N ALA A 2 -2.14 -15.57 -4.46
CA ALA A 2 -1.94 -15.48 -5.91
C ALA A 2 -0.44 -15.64 -6.19
N GLN A 3 -0.06 -16.75 -6.84
CA GLN A 3 1.35 -17.10 -7.10
C GLN A 3 1.86 -16.62 -8.47
N GLY A 4 1.18 -15.68 -9.13
CA GLY A 4 1.50 -15.35 -10.53
C GLY A 4 1.26 -16.55 -11.47
N LEU A 5 1.94 -16.57 -12.61
CA LEU A 5 1.92 -17.67 -13.57
C LEU A 5 3.35 -18.15 -13.83
N GLN A 6 3.56 -19.45 -13.70
CA GLN A 6 4.76 -20.12 -14.20
C GLN A 6 4.35 -21.19 -15.20
N CYS A 7 5.00 -21.21 -16.37
CA CYS A 7 4.81 -22.23 -17.39
C CYS A 7 6.12 -22.96 -17.62
N TRP A 8 6.06 -24.29 -17.63
CA TRP A 8 7.21 -25.18 -17.82
C TRP A 8 6.98 -26.00 -19.09
N ASN A 9 8.02 -26.15 -19.92
CA ASN A 9 7.94 -27.06 -21.06
C ASN A 9 8.17 -28.52 -20.64
N GLY A 10 7.97 -29.46 -21.56
CA GLY A 10 8.14 -30.90 -21.31
C GLY A 10 9.58 -31.34 -20.97
N SER A 11 10.56 -30.45 -21.12
CA SER A 11 11.96 -30.68 -20.73
C SER A 11 12.31 -30.10 -19.35
N GLY A 12 11.31 -29.57 -18.61
CA GLY A 12 11.53 -28.98 -17.30
C GLY A 12 12.18 -27.59 -17.34
N VAL A 13 12.08 -26.88 -18.48
CA VAL A 13 12.56 -25.49 -18.59
C VAL A 13 11.40 -24.55 -18.31
N LEU A 14 11.66 -23.56 -17.44
CA LEU A 14 10.74 -22.45 -17.19
C LEU A 14 10.69 -21.55 -18.43
N VAL A 15 9.57 -21.57 -19.14
CA VAL A 15 9.38 -20.81 -20.40
C VAL A 15 8.65 -19.49 -20.18
N VAL A 16 7.88 -19.37 -19.10
CA VAL A 16 7.22 -18.13 -18.68
C VAL A 16 7.25 -18.06 -17.17
N ASP A 17 7.64 -16.92 -16.63
CA ASP A 17 7.49 -16.57 -15.22
C ASP A 17 6.93 -15.15 -15.12
N LEU A 18 5.77 -15.01 -14.47
CA LEU A 18 5.12 -13.73 -14.18
C LEU A 18 4.98 -13.50 -12.66
N THR A 19 5.85 -14.13 -11.86
CA THR A 19 5.86 -13.96 -10.40
C THR A 19 6.42 -12.61 -9.95
N ASP A 20 7.21 -11.95 -10.79
CA ASP A 20 7.74 -10.59 -10.65
C ASP A 20 6.72 -9.52 -11.02
N TYR A 21 5.85 -9.77 -12.00
CA TYR A 21 4.77 -8.87 -12.41
C TYR A 21 3.56 -8.88 -11.46
N ASN A 22 3.58 -9.67 -10.38
CA ASN A 22 2.47 -9.68 -9.43
C ASN A 22 2.57 -8.56 -8.38
N ILE A 23 1.50 -7.77 -8.30
CA ILE A 23 1.24 -6.90 -7.16
C ILE A 23 0.44 -7.70 -6.14
N ARG A 24 0.94 -7.78 -4.91
CA ARG A 24 0.32 -8.49 -3.79
C ARG A 24 -0.26 -7.51 -2.80
N TYR A 25 -1.52 -7.73 -2.46
CA TYR A 25 -2.18 -7.02 -1.37
C TYR A 25 -1.63 -7.47 -0.01
N MET A 26 -1.28 -6.52 0.83
CA MET A 26 -0.72 -6.75 2.16
C MET A 26 -1.73 -6.48 3.27
N GLY A 27 -2.74 -5.66 3.02
CA GLY A 27 -3.81 -5.36 3.96
C GLY A 27 -4.34 -3.94 3.85
N THR A 28 -5.45 -3.69 4.54
CA THR A 28 -5.99 -2.35 4.79
C THR A 28 -5.54 -1.92 6.17
N TYR A 29 -5.02 -0.70 6.27
CA TYR A 29 -4.60 -0.05 7.50
C TYR A 29 -5.45 1.19 7.71
N ASN A 30 -5.96 1.35 8.93
CA ASN A 30 -6.82 2.48 9.28
C ASN A 30 -6.03 3.54 10.04
N VAL A 31 -6.26 4.80 9.68
CA VAL A 31 -5.72 5.99 10.35
C VAL A 31 -6.89 6.71 11.01
N THR A 32 -6.85 6.82 12.34
CA THR A 32 -7.80 7.65 13.07
C THR A 32 -7.25 9.07 13.12
N ALA A 33 -7.76 9.93 12.25
CA ALA A 33 -7.36 11.31 12.19
C ALA A 33 -8.05 12.15 13.27
N VAL A 34 -7.32 13.17 13.74
CA VAL A 34 -7.75 14.15 14.72
C VAL A 34 -7.45 15.54 14.16
N SER A 35 -8.26 16.52 14.52
CA SER A 35 -8.03 17.90 14.08
C SER A 35 -6.63 18.39 14.51
N GLY A 36 -6.00 19.17 13.64
CA GLY A 36 -4.70 19.79 13.88
C GLY A 36 -3.47 18.91 13.63
N THR A 37 -3.66 17.65 13.21
CA THR A 37 -2.55 16.76 12.82
C THR A 37 -2.72 16.34 11.37
N SER A 38 -1.76 16.68 10.51
CA SER A 38 -1.83 16.39 9.08
C SER A 38 -1.02 15.17 8.63
N SER A 39 -0.27 14.54 9.53
CA SER A 39 0.61 13.42 9.20
C SER A 39 0.56 12.31 10.25
N TYR A 40 0.51 11.08 9.79
CA TYR A 40 0.39 9.89 10.62
C TYR A 40 1.34 8.81 10.12
N THR A 41 2.10 8.18 11.02
CA THR A 41 2.98 7.05 10.69
C THR A 41 2.43 5.75 11.26
N ILE A 42 2.24 4.76 10.37
CA ILE A 42 1.55 3.52 10.67
C ILE A 42 2.51 2.36 10.45
N ALA A 43 2.68 1.51 11.46
CA ALA A 43 3.57 0.36 11.38
C ALA A 43 3.04 -0.69 10.40
N VAL A 44 3.93 -1.14 9.49
CA VAL A 44 3.69 -2.21 8.53
C VAL A 44 4.91 -3.11 8.56
N PRO A 45 4.84 -4.31 9.17
CA PRO A 45 5.99 -5.19 9.30
C PRO A 45 6.64 -5.50 7.94
N ASN A 46 7.96 -5.40 7.89
CA ASN A 46 8.80 -5.68 6.72
C ASN A 46 8.60 -4.75 5.51
N MET A 47 7.80 -3.69 5.63
CA MET A 47 7.65 -2.69 4.58
C MET A 47 9.00 -2.07 4.20
N LYS A 48 9.16 -1.78 2.91
CA LYS A 48 10.37 -1.16 2.34
C LYS A 48 9.99 0.08 1.55
N THR A 49 10.96 0.95 1.32
CA THR A 49 10.80 2.14 0.47
C THR A 49 10.72 1.82 -1.03
N VAL A 50 11.14 0.61 -1.44
CA VAL A 50 11.11 0.11 -2.83
C VAL A 50 10.41 -1.23 -2.86
N GLY A 51 9.64 -1.53 -3.92
CA GLY A 51 8.85 -2.76 -4.01
C GLY A 51 7.53 -2.71 -3.27
N TRP A 52 7.15 -1.54 -2.73
CA TRP A 52 5.93 -1.33 -1.97
C TRP A 52 5.28 -0.03 -2.35
N PHE A 53 3.95 0.00 -2.33
CA PHE A 53 3.20 1.24 -2.45
C PHE A 53 1.99 1.19 -1.51
N VAL A 54 1.55 2.39 -1.13
CA VAL A 54 0.36 2.61 -0.32
C VAL A 54 -0.50 3.59 -1.07
N HIS A 55 -1.81 3.36 -1.08
CA HIS A 55 -2.74 4.36 -1.56
C HIS A 55 -3.88 4.52 -0.57
N TYR A 56 -4.39 5.75 -0.52
CA TYR A 56 -5.63 6.04 0.16
C TYR A 56 -6.77 5.27 -0.52
N ALA A 57 -7.55 4.54 0.27
CA ALA A 57 -8.61 3.64 -0.18
C ALA A 57 -9.95 4.10 0.39
N PRO A 58 -10.50 5.23 -0.08
CA PRO A 58 -11.77 5.73 0.40
C PRO A 58 -12.88 4.75 0.02
N ALA A 59 -13.54 4.15 1.02
CA ALA A 59 -14.71 3.32 0.76
C ALA A 59 -15.94 4.17 0.39
N THR A 60 -16.04 5.37 0.98
CA THR A 60 -17.20 6.26 0.84
C THR A 60 -16.83 7.75 0.78
N ASP A 61 -15.53 8.08 0.79
CA ASP A 61 -15.10 9.48 0.72
C ASP A 61 -15.19 9.97 -0.72
N THR A 62 -15.69 11.20 -0.89
CA THR A 62 -15.84 11.85 -2.19
C THR A 62 -14.55 12.55 -2.61
N PHE A 63 -13.66 12.82 -1.66
CA PHE A 63 -12.46 13.62 -1.87
C PHE A 63 -11.19 12.76 -1.78
N ASN A 64 -10.24 12.98 -2.69
CA ASN A 64 -8.93 12.33 -2.66
C ASN A 64 -7.90 13.25 -1.98
N GLU A 65 -8.00 13.36 -0.66
CA GLU A 65 -7.26 14.35 0.14
C GLU A 65 -6.03 13.78 0.85
N TRP A 66 -5.78 12.48 0.67
CA TRP A 66 -4.71 11.79 1.36
C TRP A 66 -3.70 11.23 0.38
N SER A 67 -2.44 11.46 0.69
CA SER A 67 -1.31 10.78 0.06
C SER A 67 -0.62 9.90 1.08
N ALA A 68 0.17 8.93 0.61
CA ALA A 68 1.00 8.13 1.49
C ALA A 68 2.31 7.76 0.81
N TYR A 69 3.37 7.60 1.60
CA TYR A 69 4.65 7.10 1.13
C TYR A 69 5.24 6.06 2.08
N CYS A 70 5.99 5.14 1.50
CA CYS A 70 6.56 3.98 2.17
C CYS A 70 7.84 4.35 2.93
N ASN A 71 7.99 3.83 4.14
CA ASN A 71 9.22 3.85 4.94
C ASN A 71 9.70 2.41 5.21
N ASN A 72 10.84 2.26 5.88
CA ASN A 72 11.26 0.95 6.37
C ASN A 72 10.47 0.55 7.63
N GLY A 73 9.54 -0.40 7.48
CA GLY A 73 8.69 -0.91 8.57
C GLY A 73 7.41 -0.11 8.85
N SER A 74 7.11 0.91 8.04
CA SER A 74 5.91 1.75 8.19
C SER A 74 5.58 2.46 6.89
N PHE A 75 4.43 3.12 6.84
CA PHE A 75 4.16 4.19 5.88
C PHE A 75 3.77 5.47 6.62
N THR A 76 3.89 6.61 5.95
CA THR A 76 3.38 7.88 6.43
C THR A 76 2.22 8.32 5.54
N ALA A 77 1.04 8.51 6.13
CA ALA A 77 -0.10 9.16 5.51
C ALA A 77 -0.03 10.67 5.73
N VAL A 78 -0.30 11.45 4.68
CA VAL A 78 -0.26 12.90 4.70
C VAL A 78 -1.56 13.45 4.12
N TYR A 79 -2.24 14.27 4.91
CA TYR A 79 -3.36 15.09 4.46
C TYR A 79 -2.85 16.23 3.58
N THR A 80 -3.28 16.29 2.33
CA THR A 80 -2.76 17.22 1.32
C THR A 80 -3.40 18.61 1.31
N PRO A 81 -4.68 18.81 1.69
CA PRO A 81 -5.31 20.14 1.66
C PRO A 81 -4.84 21.11 2.74
N GLY A 82 -4.07 20.68 3.75
CA GLY A 82 -3.56 21.57 4.79
C GLY A 82 -3.17 20.88 6.10
N SER A 83 -3.32 21.59 7.22
CA SER A 83 -2.84 21.15 8.54
C SER A 83 -3.87 20.36 9.36
N SER A 84 -5.14 20.31 8.96
CA SER A 84 -6.19 19.65 9.74
C SER A 84 -7.15 18.85 8.86
N PRO A 85 -7.01 17.51 8.81
CA PRO A 85 -8.06 16.66 8.27
C PRO A 85 -9.32 16.74 9.14
N PHE A 86 -10.46 16.35 8.57
CA PHE A 86 -11.65 16.07 9.37
C PHE A 86 -11.36 14.91 10.33
N ALA A 87 -11.94 14.97 11.54
CA ALA A 87 -11.81 13.87 12.48
C ALA A 87 -12.58 12.66 11.93
N GLY A 88 -11.91 11.51 11.84
CA GLY A 88 -12.50 10.33 11.21
C GLY A 88 -11.51 9.20 11.03
N THR A 89 -11.99 8.08 10.49
CA THR A 89 -11.17 6.91 10.18
C THR A 89 -10.96 6.81 8.68
N TYR A 90 -9.69 6.81 8.27
CA TYR A 90 -9.28 6.81 6.88
C TYR A 90 -8.53 5.51 6.56
N ALA A 91 -8.98 4.79 5.52
CA ALA A 91 -8.42 3.51 5.13
C ALA A 91 -7.33 3.66 4.06
N PHE A 92 -6.26 2.89 4.21
CA PHE A 92 -5.14 2.84 3.27
C PHE A 92 -4.87 1.38 2.91
N ASN A 93 -4.81 1.09 1.61
CA ASN A 93 -4.44 -0.24 1.15
C ASN A 93 -2.95 -0.27 0.85
N VAL A 94 -2.29 -1.30 1.37
CA VAL A 94 -0.85 -1.53 1.19
C VAL A 94 -0.65 -2.68 0.25
N TYR A 95 0.27 -2.49 -0.70
CA TYR A 95 0.64 -3.50 -1.67
C TYR A 95 2.16 -3.61 -1.76
N LYS A 96 2.63 -4.77 -2.22
CA LYS A 96 4.02 -5.01 -2.55
C LYS A 96 4.16 -5.74 -3.88
N TRP A 97 5.28 -5.56 -4.56
CA TRP A 97 5.70 -6.39 -5.69
C TRP A 97 7.13 -6.88 -5.45
N THR A 98 7.53 -7.90 -6.19
CA THR A 98 8.91 -8.40 -6.13
C THR A 98 9.79 -7.47 -6.97
N VAL A 99 10.88 -6.96 -6.39
CA VAL A 99 11.93 -6.24 -7.11
C VAL A 99 13.07 -7.20 -7.37
#